data_AF-T1BV50-F1
#
_entry.id   AF-T1BV50-F1
#
_cell.length_a   1.000
_cell.length_b   1.000
_cell.length_c   1.000
_cell.angle_alpha   90.00
_cell.angle_beta   90.00
_cell.angle_gamma   90.00
#
_symmetry.space_group_name_H-M   'P 1'
#
loop_
_entity.id
_entity.type
_entity.pdbx_description
1 polymer ?
#
loop_
_entity_poly.entity_id
_entity_poly.type
_entity_poly.pdbx_seq_one_letter_code
_entity_poly.pdbx_strand_id
1 'polypeptide(L)'
;MLGSATAIKNRAVAIPLGIDDKYYGAKNVNDSRRRHNSQRKTIFSIDRLDYTKGLKNRVLAIESLLSTHPELKHKFNYVMLVTPSRTTVSDYIMMKRELEMNIGRVNGKFGDLEWTPIVYMYRKVTDIVLKHHYRFSEIAFITPLIDGLNLVAKEFAAASDDGILILSKFAGASTDLRSAIIVNPYDVKEMAESLLSP
;
A
#
# COMPACT_ATOMS: atom_id res chain seq x y z
N MET A 1 -18.24 55.36 -7.51
CA MET A 1 -17.39 54.36 -8.19
C MET A 1 -16.92 53.36 -7.15
N LEU A 2 -17.45 52.14 -7.17
CA LEU A 2 -17.01 51.06 -6.29
C LEU A 2 -15.76 50.42 -6.91
N GLY A 3 -14.64 50.51 -6.19
CA GLY A 3 -13.33 49.85 -6.33
C GLY A 3 -12.91 49.14 -7.63
N SER A 4 -11.76 49.54 -8.16
CA SER A 4 -10.95 48.80 -9.15
C SER A 4 -10.23 47.60 -8.48
N ALA A 5 -10.66 46.37 -8.79
CA ALA A 5 -10.15 45.12 -8.21
C ALA A 5 -9.13 44.38 -9.14
N THR A 6 -8.28 45.11 -9.86
CA THR A 6 -7.83 44.62 -11.18
C THR A 6 -6.42 44.03 -11.26
N ALA A 7 -5.63 43.91 -10.19
CA ALA A 7 -4.28 43.35 -10.35
C ALA A 7 -3.71 42.67 -9.09
N ILE A 8 -4.08 41.39 -8.91
CA ILE A 8 -3.42 40.36 -8.06
C ILE A 8 -3.63 40.50 -6.54
N LYS A 9 -4.44 39.62 -5.94
CA LYS A 9 -4.25 39.16 -4.53
C LYS A 9 -5.06 37.87 -4.30
N ASN A 10 -4.43 36.80 -3.81
CA ASN A 10 -5.04 35.50 -3.47
C ASN A 10 -5.39 34.54 -4.62
N ARG A 11 -4.43 34.15 -5.47
CA ARG A 11 -4.60 32.98 -6.35
C ARG A 11 -4.08 31.73 -5.66
N ALA A 12 -4.97 30.98 -5.01
CA ALA A 12 -4.68 29.62 -4.54
C ALA A 12 -4.96 28.64 -5.69
N VAL A 13 -3.98 27.83 -6.05
CA VAL A 13 -4.12 26.74 -7.03
C VAL A 13 -3.64 25.45 -6.40
N ALA A 14 -4.37 24.35 -6.65
CA ALA A 14 -3.96 23.02 -6.24
C ALA A 14 -3.25 22.36 -7.42
N ILE A 15 -1.96 22.06 -7.25
CA ILE A 15 -1.16 21.33 -8.23
C ILE A 15 -0.69 20.04 -7.56
N PRO A 16 -1.25 18.87 -7.91
CA PRO A 16 -0.84 17.61 -7.29
C PRO A 16 0.59 17.28 -7.70
N LEU A 17 1.43 16.90 -6.73
CA LEU A 17 2.80 16.50 -7.01
C LEU A 17 2.83 15.22 -7.88
N GLY A 18 3.77 15.18 -8.82
CA GLY A 18 4.02 14.03 -9.70
C GLY A 18 5.23 13.20 -9.25
N ILE A 19 5.60 12.25 -10.10
CA ILE A 19 6.82 11.44 -9.99
C ILE A 19 7.55 11.43 -11.34
N ASP A 20 8.81 10.99 -11.35
CA ASP A 20 9.53 10.65 -12.58
C ASP A 20 9.08 9.28 -13.09
N ASP A 21 8.07 9.26 -13.96
CA ASP A 21 7.49 8.06 -14.54
C ASP A 21 8.51 7.23 -15.33
N LYS A 22 9.49 7.88 -15.97
CA LYS A 22 10.57 7.19 -16.69
C LYS A 22 11.49 6.45 -15.72
N TYR A 23 11.85 7.06 -14.59
CA TYR A 23 12.69 6.41 -13.59
C TYR A 23 12.02 5.18 -12.94
N TYR A 24 10.72 5.26 -12.65
CA TYR A 24 9.96 4.16 -12.05
C TYR A 24 9.52 3.12 -13.09
N GLY A 25 9.21 3.54 -14.32
CA GLY A 25 8.84 2.67 -15.44
C GLY A 25 10.02 1.97 -16.12
N ALA A 26 11.26 2.45 -15.94
CA ALA A 26 12.44 1.84 -16.54
C ALA A 26 12.58 0.35 -16.18
N LYS A 27 12.82 -0.50 -17.20
CA LYS A 27 13.12 -1.92 -17.02
C LYS A 27 14.63 -2.11 -16.94
N ASN A 28 15.12 -2.69 -15.84
CA ASN A 28 16.52 -3.08 -15.75
C ASN A 28 16.74 -4.38 -16.51
N VAL A 29 17.88 -4.53 -17.20
CA VAL A 29 18.23 -5.74 -17.99
C VAL A 29 18.21 -7.03 -17.13
N ASN A 30 18.36 -6.90 -15.81
CA ASN A 30 18.31 -8.00 -14.83
C ASN A 30 16.93 -8.23 -14.17
N ASP A 31 15.86 -7.50 -14.54
CA ASP A 31 14.49 -7.76 -14.04
C ASP A 31 13.99 -9.16 -14.41
N SER A 32 14.57 -9.74 -15.46
CA SER A 32 14.38 -11.12 -15.90
C SER A 32 14.68 -12.18 -14.83
N ARG A 33 15.41 -11.86 -13.75
CA ARG A 33 15.86 -12.84 -12.75
C ARG A 33 14.85 -13.18 -11.66
N ARG A 34 13.68 -12.54 -11.57
CA ARG A 34 12.87 -12.64 -10.32
C ARG A 34 11.35 -12.55 -10.45
N ARG A 35 10.74 -13.11 -11.49
CA ARG A 35 9.54 -13.91 -11.16
C ARG A 35 10.09 -15.08 -10.35
N HIS A 36 10.20 -14.93 -9.03
CA HIS A 36 10.18 -16.12 -8.18
C HIS A 36 8.96 -16.88 -8.72
N ASN A 37 9.16 -18.13 -9.15
CA ASN A 37 8.10 -19.00 -9.62
C ASN A 37 7.24 -19.39 -8.40
N SER A 38 6.74 -18.37 -7.72
CA SER A 38 5.88 -18.43 -6.57
C SER A 38 4.54 -18.88 -7.13
N GLN A 39 4.11 -20.05 -6.70
CA GLN A 39 2.75 -20.52 -6.96
C GLN A 39 1.69 -19.60 -6.31
N ARG A 40 2.13 -18.61 -5.51
CA ARG A 40 1.29 -17.69 -4.74
C ARG A 40 1.39 -16.28 -5.30
N LYS A 41 0.23 -15.61 -5.43
CA LYS A 41 0.15 -14.18 -5.72
C LYS A 41 0.78 -13.36 -4.57
N THR A 42 1.23 -12.16 -4.88
CA THR A 42 1.84 -11.22 -3.94
C THR A 42 0.96 -9.98 -3.84
N ILE A 43 0.46 -9.73 -2.64
CA ILE A 43 -0.10 -8.44 -2.25
C ILE A 43 1.05 -7.66 -1.61
N PHE A 44 1.26 -6.41 -2.00
CA PHE A 44 2.35 -5.59 -1.51
C PHE A 44 1.84 -4.27 -0.95
N SER A 45 2.41 -3.86 0.18
CA SER A 45 2.29 -2.48 0.63
C SER A 45 3.59 -1.98 1.22
N ILE A 46 3.83 -0.68 1.07
CA ILE A 46 4.95 0.03 1.67
C ILE A 46 4.47 1.33 2.27
N ASP A 47 4.80 1.56 3.54
CA ASP A 47 4.53 2.82 4.21
C ASP A 47 5.55 3.11 5.31
N ARG A 48 5.54 4.34 5.81
CA ARG A 48 6.17 4.65 7.10
C ARG A 48 5.28 4.12 8.22
N LEU A 49 5.89 3.72 9.33
CA LEU A 49 5.13 3.51 10.57
C LEU A 49 4.52 4.85 10.98
N ASP A 50 3.23 5.03 10.76
CA ASP A 50 2.49 6.26 11.04
C ASP A 50 0.98 5.96 11.16
N TYR A 51 0.29 6.66 12.08
CA TYR A 51 -1.12 6.41 12.38
C TYR A 51 -2.04 6.71 11.19
N THR A 52 -1.61 7.59 10.29
CA THR A 52 -2.37 7.95 9.08
C THR A 52 -2.44 6.82 8.05
N LYS A 53 -1.58 5.81 8.15
CA LYS A 53 -1.38 4.81 7.07
C LYS A 53 -2.33 3.61 7.12
N GLY A 54 -3.18 3.51 8.13
CA GLY A 54 -4.20 2.45 8.18
C GLY A 54 -3.62 1.04 8.30
N LEU A 55 -2.39 0.90 8.80
CA LEU A 55 -1.63 -0.35 8.83
C LEU A 55 -2.39 -1.48 9.56
N LYS A 56 -3.00 -1.16 10.71
CA LYS A 56 -3.84 -2.10 11.46
C LYS A 56 -5.03 -2.58 10.63
N ASN A 57 -5.73 -1.68 9.94
CA ASN A 57 -6.91 -2.03 9.17
C ASN A 57 -6.58 -2.96 8.00
N ARG A 58 -5.39 -2.85 7.40
CA ARG A 58 -4.91 -3.81 6.38
C ARG A 58 -4.73 -5.21 6.95
N VAL A 59 -4.15 -5.33 8.15
CA VAL A 59 -4.01 -6.63 8.84
C VAL A 59 -5.39 -7.23 9.12
N LEU A 60 -6.33 -6.42 9.59
CA LEU A 60 -7.70 -6.85 9.82
C LEU A 60 -8.42 -7.24 8.51
N ALA A 61 -8.13 -6.57 7.39
CA ALA A 61 -8.69 -6.93 6.09
C ALA A 61 -8.19 -8.31 5.63
N ILE A 62 -6.90 -8.63 5.83
CA ILE A 62 -6.36 -9.97 5.55
C ILE A 62 -7.00 -11.03 6.47
N GLU A 63 -7.18 -10.72 7.76
CA GLU A 63 -7.92 -11.62 8.65
C GLU A 63 -9.36 -11.85 8.20
N SER A 64 -10.07 -10.78 7.83
CA SER A 64 -11.44 -10.86 7.34
C SER A 64 -11.50 -11.72 6.09
N LEU A 65 -10.64 -11.44 5.10
CA LEU A 65 -10.51 -12.19 3.86
C LEU A 65 -10.32 -13.68 4.11
N LEU A 66 -9.36 -14.07 4.96
CA LEU A 66 -9.08 -15.48 5.25
C LEU A 66 -10.15 -16.16 6.12
N SER A 67 -10.92 -15.38 6.88
CA SER A 67 -12.05 -15.90 7.66
C SER A 67 -13.27 -16.17 6.76
N THR A 68 -13.52 -15.32 5.77
CA THR A 68 -14.68 -15.43 4.87
C THR A 68 -14.40 -16.30 3.66
N HIS A 69 -13.14 -16.35 3.19
CA HIS A 69 -12.69 -17.05 1.99
C HIS A 69 -11.52 -18.01 2.32
N PRO A 70 -11.76 -19.09 3.09
CA PRO A 70 -10.72 -20.02 3.54
C PRO A 70 -10.02 -20.77 2.39
N GLU A 71 -10.60 -20.82 1.20
CA GLU A 71 -10.02 -21.39 -0.02
C GLU A 71 -8.81 -20.58 -0.55
N LEU A 72 -8.64 -19.34 -0.09
CA LEU A 72 -7.48 -18.50 -0.44
C LEU A 72 -6.21 -18.84 0.35
N LYS A 73 -6.30 -19.76 1.33
CA LYS A 73 -5.11 -20.27 2.02
C LYS A 73 -4.09 -20.80 1.03
N HIS A 74 -2.81 -20.47 1.24
CA HIS A 74 -1.69 -20.74 0.34
C HIS A 74 -1.79 -20.15 -1.08
N LYS A 75 -2.79 -19.32 -1.41
CA LYS A 75 -2.91 -18.71 -2.75
C LYS A 75 -2.17 -17.39 -2.88
N PHE A 76 -1.86 -16.73 -1.76
CA PHE A 76 -1.17 -15.45 -1.76
C PHE A 76 -0.22 -15.31 -0.57
N ASN A 77 0.70 -14.35 -0.66
CA ASN A 77 1.39 -13.77 0.50
C ASN A 77 1.14 -12.26 0.51
N TYR A 78 0.88 -11.69 1.68
CA TYR A 78 0.83 -10.24 1.86
C TYR A 78 2.15 -9.73 2.42
N VAL A 79 2.95 -9.09 1.57
CA VAL A 79 4.21 -8.45 1.93
C VAL A 79 3.93 -7.03 2.44
N MET A 80 4.12 -6.83 3.74
CA MET A 80 3.89 -5.56 4.42
C MET A 80 5.22 -4.94 4.85
N LEU A 81 5.71 -4.01 4.03
CA LEU A 81 6.95 -3.29 4.31
C LEU A 81 6.67 -2.00 5.08
N VAL A 82 7.21 -1.88 6.27
CA VAL A 82 7.04 -0.71 7.13
C VAL A 82 8.40 -0.10 7.42
N THR A 83 8.60 1.13 6.99
CA THR A 83 9.84 1.89 7.25
C THR A 83 9.78 2.55 8.63
N PRO A 84 10.85 2.47 9.45
CA PRO A 84 10.89 3.12 10.76
C PRO A 84 10.72 4.63 10.67
N SER A 85 9.90 5.20 11.57
CA SER A 85 9.64 6.64 11.68
C SER A 85 9.40 6.99 13.14
N ARG A 86 9.89 8.15 13.58
CA ARG A 86 9.65 8.73 14.93
C ARG A 86 9.80 7.71 16.08
N THR A 87 10.87 6.91 16.04
CA THR A 87 11.07 5.73 16.88
C THR A 87 11.19 6.00 18.38
N THR A 88 11.40 7.26 18.77
CA THR A 88 11.50 7.70 20.16
C THR A 88 10.17 8.19 20.74
N VAL A 89 9.12 8.31 19.92
CA VAL A 89 7.80 8.78 20.35
C VAL A 89 6.98 7.60 20.86
N SER A 90 6.46 7.71 22.09
CA SER A 90 5.71 6.63 22.76
C SER A 90 4.56 6.07 21.91
N ASP A 91 3.78 6.95 21.29
CA ASP A 91 2.65 6.54 20.45
C ASP A 91 3.07 5.68 19.26
N TYR A 92 4.23 5.98 18.64
CA TYR A 92 4.77 5.18 17.54
C TYR A 92 5.28 3.82 18.05
N ILE A 93 5.86 3.76 19.25
CA ILE A 93 6.28 2.49 19.88
C ILE A 93 5.06 1.62 20.18
N MET A 94 4.01 2.20 20.75
CA MET A 94 2.76 1.49 21.05
C MET A 94 2.07 1.00 19.78
N MET A 95 1.98 1.84 18.76
CA MET A 95 1.43 1.47 17.45
C MET A 95 2.19 0.32 16.81
N LYS A 96 3.53 0.34 16.85
CA LYS A 96 4.35 -0.78 16.37
C LYS A 96 4.02 -2.07 17.11
N ARG A 97 3.95 -2.01 18.45
CA ARG A 97 3.61 -3.18 19.28
C ARG A 97 2.23 -3.74 18.93
N GLU A 98 1.23 -2.87 18.83
CA GLU A 98 -0.13 -3.28 18.48
C GLU A 98 -0.19 -3.89 17.07
N LEU A 99 0.50 -3.29 16.10
CA LEU A 99 0.59 -3.82 14.75
C LEU A 99 1.23 -5.22 14.74
N GLU A 100 2.37 -5.39 15.40
CA GLU A 100 3.10 -6.66 15.47
C GLU A 100 2.31 -7.75 16.21
N MET A 101 1.59 -7.39 17.27
CA MET A 101 0.68 -8.31 17.96
C MET A 101 -0.45 -8.79 17.04
N ASN A 102 -1.07 -7.87 16.27
CA ASN A 102 -2.11 -8.25 15.31
C ASN A 102 -1.57 -9.14 14.20
N ILE A 103 -0.40 -8.82 13.65
CA ILE A 103 0.25 -9.63 12.61
C ILE A 103 0.56 -11.03 13.17
N GLY A 104 1.15 -11.11 14.36
CA GLY A 104 1.45 -12.39 15.02
C GLY A 104 0.20 -13.22 15.27
N ARG A 105 -0.89 -12.60 15.74
CA ARG A 105 -2.19 -13.26 15.95
C ARG A 105 -2.77 -13.80 14.64
N VAL A 106 -2.76 -13.01 13.56
CA VAL A 106 -3.29 -13.43 12.25
C VAL A 106 -2.44 -14.56 11.66
N ASN A 107 -1.11 -14.40 11.66
CA ASN A 107 -0.21 -15.44 11.17
C ASN A 107 -0.32 -16.74 11.99
N GLY A 108 -0.45 -16.66 13.31
CA GLY A 108 -0.64 -17.84 14.16
C GLY A 108 -2.00 -18.53 13.97
N LYS A 109 -3.04 -17.78 13.59
CA LYS A 109 -4.40 -18.32 13.35
C LYS A 109 -4.53 -18.99 11.99
N PHE A 110 -3.89 -18.46 10.95
CA PHE A 110 -4.10 -18.92 9.57
C PHE A 110 -2.88 -19.56 8.90
N GLY A 111 -1.67 -19.20 9.33
CA GLY A 111 -0.44 -19.75 8.77
C GLY A 111 -0.12 -21.14 9.30
N ASP A 112 0.84 -21.77 8.65
CA ASP A 112 1.37 -23.10 8.99
C ASP A 112 2.86 -23.19 8.65
N LEU A 113 3.40 -24.40 8.62
CA LEU A 113 4.83 -24.65 8.37
C LEU A 113 5.30 -24.24 6.97
N GLU A 114 4.39 -24.20 5.99
CA GLU A 114 4.73 -23.93 4.58
C GLU A 114 4.26 -22.54 4.12
N TRP A 115 3.48 -21.84 4.95
CA TRP A 115 2.84 -20.58 4.56
C TRP A 115 2.63 -19.60 5.71
N THR A 116 3.11 -18.38 5.48
CA THR A 116 2.87 -17.23 6.36
C THR A 116 2.02 -16.22 5.59
N PRO A 117 0.76 -15.97 6.00
CA PRO A 117 -0.14 -15.06 5.28
C PRO A 117 0.41 -13.63 5.16
N ILE A 118 0.99 -13.09 6.24
CA ILE A 118 1.53 -11.73 6.29
C ILE A 118 3.05 -11.79 6.51
N VAL A 119 3.81 -11.42 5.49
CA VAL A 119 5.26 -11.26 5.55
C VAL A 119 5.57 -9.80 5.90
N TYR A 120 5.82 -9.55 7.18
CA TYR A 120 6.09 -8.21 7.70
C TYR A 120 7.60 -7.91 7.76
N MET A 121 7.99 -6.72 7.27
CA MET A 121 9.36 -6.24 7.32
C MET A 121 9.42 -4.83 7.92
N TYR A 122 10.14 -4.66 9.03
CA TYR A 122 10.36 -3.36 9.66
C TYR A 122 11.76 -2.81 9.37
N ARG A 123 11.97 -2.26 8.17
CA ARG A 123 13.27 -1.71 7.74
C ARG A 123 13.14 -0.79 6.53
N LYS A 124 14.18 0.00 6.27
CA LYS A 124 14.35 0.67 4.98
C LYS A 124 14.79 -0.34 3.92
N VAL A 125 14.40 -0.12 2.67
CA VAL A 125 14.84 -0.89 1.50
C VAL A 125 15.43 0.04 0.46
N THR A 126 16.23 -0.51 -0.45
CA THR A 126 16.75 0.24 -1.59
C THR A 126 15.69 0.40 -2.67
N ASP A 127 15.81 1.43 -3.50
CA ASP A 127 14.95 1.65 -4.67
C ASP A 127 14.89 0.44 -5.59
N ILE A 128 15.99 -0.32 -5.69
CA ILE A 128 16.05 -1.54 -6.51
C ILE A 128 15.06 -2.58 -5.98
N VAL A 129 15.04 -2.80 -4.66
CA VAL A 129 14.11 -3.74 -4.01
C VAL A 129 12.67 -3.23 -4.10
N LEU A 130 12.48 -1.92 -3.94
CA LEU A 130 11.16 -1.29 -4.02
C LEU A 130 10.54 -1.43 -5.42
N LYS A 131 11.29 -1.03 -6.47
CA LYS A 131 10.85 -1.16 -7.87
C LYS A 131 10.58 -2.61 -8.25
N HIS A 132 11.37 -3.54 -7.73
CA HIS A 132 11.13 -4.96 -7.90
C HIS A 132 9.74 -5.36 -7.34
N HIS A 133 9.41 -4.97 -6.11
CA HIS A 133 8.08 -5.25 -5.57
C HIS A 133 6.96 -4.55 -6.34
N TYR A 134 7.14 -3.30 -6.79
CA TYR A 134 6.12 -2.63 -7.59
C TYR A 134 5.83 -3.35 -8.91
N ARG A 135 6.86 -3.88 -9.56
CA ARG A 135 6.71 -4.54 -10.86
C ARG A 135 6.14 -5.95 -10.77
N PHE A 136 6.50 -6.71 -9.73
CA PHE A 136 6.20 -8.14 -9.65
C PHE A 136 5.12 -8.51 -8.64
N SER A 137 4.50 -7.53 -7.96
CA SER A 137 3.34 -7.80 -7.11
C SER A 137 2.06 -7.68 -7.92
N GLU A 138 1.19 -8.68 -7.81
CA GLU A 138 -0.13 -8.68 -8.45
C GLU A 138 -1.03 -7.57 -7.90
N ILE A 139 -0.89 -7.21 -6.62
CA ILE A 139 -1.71 -6.17 -5.99
C ILE A 139 -0.83 -5.22 -5.18
N ALA A 140 -1.00 -3.91 -5.38
CA ALA A 140 -0.59 -2.88 -4.42
C ALA A 140 -1.75 -2.48 -3.52
N PHE A 141 -1.57 -2.63 -2.21
CA PHE A 141 -2.60 -2.38 -1.21
C PHE A 141 -2.31 -1.11 -0.40
N ILE A 142 -2.69 0.03 -0.95
CA ILE A 142 -2.34 1.37 -0.46
C ILE A 142 -3.58 2.04 0.13
N THR A 143 -3.85 1.73 1.40
CA THR A 143 -5.09 2.16 2.09
C THR A 143 -4.84 3.07 3.30
N PRO A 144 -4.22 4.25 3.14
CA PRO A 144 -4.11 5.21 4.24
C PRO A 144 -5.48 5.70 4.69
N LEU A 145 -5.62 5.97 5.99
CA LEU A 145 -6.82 6.59 6.57
C LEU A 145 -7.00 8.01 6.05
N ILE A 146 -5.89 8.75 5.91
CA ILE A 146 -5.83 10.08 5.32
C ILE A 146 -4.43 10.30 4.76
N ASP A 147 -4.33 10.81 3.53
CA ASP A 147 -3.04 11.16 2.94
C ASP A 147 -3.22 12.31 1.95
N GLY A 148 -2.51 13.41 2.15
CA GLY A 148 -2.65 14.60 1.30
C GLY A 148 -2.35 14.30 -0.18
N LEU A 149 -1.44 13.36 -0.41
CA LEU A 149 -1.16 12.70 -1.68
C LEU A 149 -0.66 11.29 -1.36
N ASN A 150 -0.45 10.41 -2.34
CA ASN A 150 0.32 9.20 -2.11
C ASN A 150 1.23 8.92 -3.31
N LEU A 151 2.52 9.21 -3.18
CA LEU A 151 3.48 8.99 -4.26
C LEU A 151 3.71 7.50 -4.52
N VAL A 152 3.70 6.66 -3.48
CA VAL A 152 3.82 5.20 -3.60
C VAL A 152 2.77 4.64 -4.58
N ALA A 153 1.52 5.13 -4.52
CA ALA A 153 0.48 4.75 -5.45
C ALA A 153 0.83 5.13 -6.91
N LYS A 154 1.38 6.33 -7.13
CA LYS A 154 1.85 6.77 -8.46
C LYS A 154 3.07 5.99 -8.93
N GLU A 155 4.01 5.70 -8.04
CA GLU A 155 5.21 4.90 -8.31
C GLU A 155 4.85 3.48 -8.74
N PHE A 156 3.90 2.86 -8.03
CA PHE A 156 3.37 1.56 -8.41
C PHE A 156 2.72 1.60 -9.80
N ALA A 157 1.85 2.59 -10.05
CA ALA A 157 1.18 2.74 -11.34
C ALA A 157 2.17 2.96 -12.50
N ALA A 158 3.31 3.61 -12.25
CA ALA A 158 4.35 3.82 -13.27
C ALA A 158 5.24 2.58 -13.48
N ALA A 159 5.49 1.78 -12.43
CA ALA A 159 6.41 0.66 -12.47
C ALA A 159 5.76 -0.67 -12.88
N SER A 160 4.49 -0.86 -12.52
CA SER A 160 3.74 -2.09 -12.75
C SER A 160 3.35 -2.26 -14.21
N ASP A 161 3.41 -3.49 -14.73
CA ASP A 161 2.97 -3.82 -16.08
C ASP A 161 1.47 -4.20 -16.10
N ASP A 162 1.01 -4.99 -15.14
CA ASP A 162 -0.32 -5.60 -15.07
C ASP A 162 -0.91 -5.67 -13.65
N GLY A 163 -0.28 -5.03 -12.67
CA GLY A 163 -0.69 -5.09 -11.26
C GLY A 163 -1.88 -4.20 -10.92
N ILE A 164 -2.69 -4.66 -9.97
CA ILE A 164 -3.89 -3.99 -9.50
C ILE A 164 -3.54 -3.03 -8.37
N LEU A 165 -3.98 -1.78 -8.47
CA LEU A 165 -3.85 -0.81 -7.39
C LEU A 165 -5.16 -0.71 -6.61
N ILE A 166 -5.14 -1.10 -5.34
CA ILE A 166 -6.21 -0.83 -4.37
C ILE A 166 -5.82 0.40 -3.58
N LEU A 167 -6.65 1.44 -3.63
CA LEU A 167 -6.31 2.77 -3.14
C LEU A 167 -7.41 3.34 -2.25
N SER A 168 -7.02 3.92 -1.11
CA SER A 168 -7.95 4.65 -0.25
C SER A 168 -8.55 5.86 -0.98
N LYS A 169 -9.87 6.04 -0.86
CA LYS A 169 -10.58 7.26 -1.28
C LYS A 169 -10.10 8.54 -0.58
N PHE A 170 -9.37 8.41 0.53
CA PHE A 170 -8.80 9.52 1.30
C PHE A 170 -7.33 9.78 1.00
N ALA A 171 -6.75 9.09 0.02
CA ALA A 171 -5.46 9.46 -0.54
C ALA A 171 -5.69 10.48 -1.67
N GLY A 172 -4.98 11.61 -1.67
CA GLY A 172 -5.08 12.60 -2.75
C GLY A 172 -4.82 12.01 -4.15
N ALA A 173 -4.01 10.96 -4.24
CA ALA A 173 -3.74 10.25 -5.49
C ALA A 173 -4.97 9.56 -6.10
N SER A 174 -6.02 9.29 -5.31
CA SER A 174 -7.28 8.69 -5.82
C SER A 174 -8.02 9.58 -6.81
N THR A 175 -7.79 10.90 -6.75
CA THR A 175 -8.36 11.86 -7.71
C THR A 175 -7.74 11.75 -9.11
N ASP A 176 -6.46 11.34 -9.16
CA ASP A 176 -5.68 11.20 -10.39
C ASP A 176 -5.74 9.76 -10.95
N LEU A 177 -5.68 8.75 -10.08
CA LEU A 177 -5.54 7.34 -10.44
C LEU A 177 -6.89 6.62 -10.57
N ARG A 178 -7.66 6.97 -11.62
CA ARG A 178 -9.05 6.50 -11.81
C ARG A 178 -9.20 5.00 -12.08
N SER A 179 -8.15 4.34 -12.55
CA SER A 179 -8.16 2.89 -12.79
C SER A 179 -7.92 2.07 -11.51
N ALA A 180 -7.60 2.73 -10.39
CA ALA A 180 -7.45 2.06 -9.11
C ALA A 180 -8.81 1.60 -8.56
N ILE A 181 -8.80 0.48 -7.85
CA ILE A 181 -9.95 0.05 -7.05
C ILE A 181 -9.99 0.94 -5.81
N ILE A 182 -10.93 1.86 -5.80
CA ILE A 182 -11.09 2.82 -4.71
C ILE A 182 -11.85 2.19 -3.56
N VAL A 183 -11.28 2.27 -2.36
CA VAL A 183 -11.86 1.68 -1.14
C VAL A 183 -11.98 2.68 0.01
N ASN A 184 -12.93 2.44 0.91
CA ASN A 184 -12.98 3.07 2.22
C ASN A 184 -12.06 2.33 3.23
N PRO A 185 -10.95 2.92 3.70
CA PRO A 185 -10.03 2.25 4.62
C PRO A 185 -10.60 2.02 6.03
N TYR A 186 -11.76 2.60 6.35
CA TYR A 186 -12.49 2.34 7.60
C TYR A 186 -13.43 1.13 7.49
N ASP A 187 -13.72 0.66 6.28
CA ASP A 187 -14.51 -0.55 6.05
C ASP A 187 -13.56 -1.73 5.77
N VAL A 188 -13.30 -2.51 6.81
CA VAL A 188 -12.41 -3.67 6.75
C VAL A 188 -12.94 -4.74 5.78
N LYS A 189 -14.28 -4.87 5.67
CA LYS A 189 -14.89 -5.86 4.80
C LYS A 189 -14.76 -5.45 3.34
N GLU A 190 -15.03 -4.18 3.03
CA GLU A 190 -14.82 -3.62 1.69
C GLU A 190 -13.36 -3.80 1.24
N MET A 191 -12.41 -3.49 2.13
CA MET A 191 -10.99 -3.72 1.84
C MET A 191 -10.66 -5.20 1.60
N ALA A 192 -11.22 -6.11 2.40
CA ALA A 192 -11.02 -7.55 2.21
C ALA A 192 -11.56 -8.02 0.85
N GLU A 193 -12.81 -7.67 0.53
CA GLU A 193 -13.47 -8.06 -0.72
C GLU A 193 -12.75 -7.46 -1.95
N SER A 194 -12.19 -6.25 -1.83
CA SER A 194 -11.43 -5.63 -2.94
C SER A 194 -10.22 -6.46 -3.39
N LEU A 195 -9.66 -7.30 -2.51
CA LEU A 195 -8.53 -8.19 -2.81
C LEU A 195 -8.92 -9.42 -3.64
N LEU A 196 -10.21 -9.69 -3.81
CA LEU A 196 -10.73 -10.76 -4.67
C LEU A 196 -10.80 -10.35 -6.14
N SER A 197 -10.64 -9.06 -6.42
CA SER A 197 -10.80 -8.51 -7.77
C SER A 197 -9.79 -9.14 -8.74
N PRO A 198 -10.21 -9.43 -9.99
CA PRO A 198 -9.45 -10.21 -10.97
C PRO A 198 -8.15 -9.54 -11.42
#